data_AF-A0A1S1RNH8-F1
#
_entry.id   AF-A0A1S1RNH8-F1
#
_cell.length_a   1.000
_cell.length_b   1.000
_cell.length_c   1.000
_cell.angle_alpha   90.00
_cell.angle_beta   90.00
_cell.angle_gamma   90.00
#
_symmetry.space_group_name_H-M   'P 1'
#
loop_
_entity.id
_entity.type
_entity.pdbx_description
1 polymer ?
#
loop_
_entity_poly.entity_id
_entity_poly.type
_entity_poly.pdbx_seq_one_letter_code
_entity_poly.pdbx_strand_id
1 'polypeptide(L)'
;MTGPAASTTRADHADATLAVELAAATARLAAAGVASPRGDAEQLAAHVLGVSRGRLVLVTRVEPAAAGELRALVERRASRVPLQHLTGLAGFRHLDIAVGPGVFIPRPETEWVAEWAIAALRSPDAVVAGRPICVDLCAGSGAIALSVADEVPNAEVHAAELEPAALGWLRRNVERTGLPVRVHQADVGIPRSPTDAGRPVAPVGTVLTDLAGRVDVVISNPPYLPDHERPRVEPEVGRHDPPAALWGGPDGLDGPRAVVAAAGGLLRPGGLLVMEHADGHGQTVPALLAGEGWWAGSWSEIVDHPDLAGRDRFVTARWNPPGPRPPRGAGEDV
;
A
#
# COMPACT_ATOMS: atom_id res chain seq x y z
N MET A 1 -22.60 -55.02 -48.55
CA MET A 1 -21.81 -53.78 -48.64
C MET A 1 -22.02 -52.96 -47.37
N THR A 2 -21.24 -53.27 -46.35
CA THR A 2 -21.20 -52.55 -45.07
C THR A 2 -20.01 -51.60 -45.11
N GLY A 3 -20.27 -50.30 -45.18
CA GLY A 3 -19.22 -49.27 -45.12
C GLY A 3 -18.61 -49.16 -43.71
N PRO A 4 -17.33 -48.77 -43.58
CA PRO A 4 -16.67 -48.72 -42.29
C PRO A 4 -17.10 -47.48 -41.49
N ALA A 5 -17.35 -47.68 -40.20
CA ALA A 5 -17.57 -46.60 -39.25
C ALA A 5 -16.28 -45.77 -39.09
N ALA A 6 -16.40 -44.46 -39.21
CA ALA A 6 -15.33 -43.53 -38.92
C ALA A 6 -15.01 -43.56 -37.41
N SER A 7 -13.85 -44.12 -37.07
CA SER A 7 -13.24 -44.02 -35.75
C SER A 7 -12.85 -42.57 -35.50
N THR A 8 -13.61 -41.87 -34.65
CA THR A 8 -13.22 -40.59 -34.09
C THR A 8 -12.16 -40.86 -33.03
N THR A 9 -10.89 -40.63 -33.38
CA THR A 9 -9.77 -40.64 -32.44
C THR A 9 -9.99 -39.52 -31.43
N ARG A 10 -10.42 -39.84 -30.21
CA ARG A 10 -10.23 -38.94 -29.07
C ARG A 10 -8.72 -38.81 -28.90
N ALA A 11 -8.19 -37.61 -29.08
CA ALA A 11 -6.85 -37.32 -28.64
C ALA A 11 -6.83 -37.49 -27.11
N ASP A 12 -6.17 -38.54 -26.63
CA ASP A 12 -5.77 -38.67 -25.23
C ASP A 12 -4.80 -37.52 -24.93
N HIS A 13 -5.32 -36.38 -24.51
CA HIS A 13 -4.50 -35.36 -23.87
C HIS A 13 -4.26 -35.83 -22.44
N ALA A 14 -3.23 -36.65 -22.25
CA ALA A 14 -2.89 -37.18 -20.94
C ALA A 14 -2.63 -36.03 -19.94
N ASP A 15 -3.40 -36.01 -18.86
CA ASP A 15 -3.22 -35.06 -17.76
C ASP A 15 -1.78 -35.06 -17.23
N ALA A 16 -1.22 -33.87 -17.03
CA ALA A 16 0.06 -33.73 -16.35
C ALA A 16 -0.12 -33.91 -14.84
N THR A 17 0.89 -34.45 -14.16
CA THR A 17 0.86 -34.51 -12.69
C THR A 17 1.22 -33.14 -12.12
N LEU A 18 0.39 -32.60 -11.22
CA LEU A 18 0.64 -31.27 -10.61
C LEU A 18 2.03 -31.21 -9.95
N ALA A 19 2.46 -32.29 -9.31
CA ALA A 19 3.78 -32.36 -8.68
C ALA A 19 4.93 -32.16 -9.68
N VAL A 20 4.79 -32.65 -10.91
CA VAL A 20 5.79 -32.47 -11.97
C VAL A 20 5.83 -31.01 -12.44
N GLU A 21 4.65 -30.40 -12.64
CA GLU A 21 4.56 -28.98 -13.01
C GLU A 21 5.14 -28.07 -11.92
N LEU A 22 4.82 -28.32 -10.64
CA LEU A 22 5.33 -27.55 -9.51
C LEU A 22 6.85 -27.69 -9.36
N ALA A 23 7.41 -28.89 -9.59
CA ALA A 23 8.85 -29.11 -9.55
C ALA A 23 9.55 -28.34 -10.68
N ALA A 24 9.03 -28.40 -11.90
CA ALA A 24 9.56 -27.67 -13.05
C ALA A 24 9.48 -26.15 -12.84
N ALA A 25 8.33 -25.65 -12.38
CA ALA A 25 8.11 -24.25 -12.04
C ALA A 25 9.09 -23.77 -10.97
N THR A 26 9.23 -24.52 -9.88
CA THR A 26 10.16 -24.20 -8.78
C THR A 26 11.60 -24.10 -9.28
N ALA A 27 12.05 -25.06 -10.09
CA ALA A 27 13.39 -25.04 -10.66
C ALA A 27 13.61 -23.83 -11.58
N ARG A 28 12.63 -23.51 -12.43
CA ARG A 28 12.66 -22.37 -13.34
C ARG A 28 12.74 -21.03 -12.62
N LEU A 29 11.96 -20.86 -11.55
CA LEU A 29 11.95 -19.66 -10.73
C LEU A 29 13.23 -19.51 -9.89
N ALA A 30 13.76 -20.62 -9.37
CA ALA A 30 15.04 -20.63 -8.67
C ALA A 30 16.20 -20.21 -9.58
N ALA A 31 16.24 -20.73 -10.81
CA ALA A 31 17.24 -20.34 -11.81
C ALA A 31 17.13 -18.85 -12.21
N ALA A 32 15.95 -18.24 -12.07
CA ALA A 32 15.71 -16.81 -12.29
C ALA A 32 15.98 -15.94 -11.04
N GLY A 33 16.50 -16.53 -9.95
CA GLY A 33 16.83 -15.84 -8.71
C GLY A 33 15.61 -15.34 -7.93
N VAL A 34 14.43 -15.91 -8.14
CA VAL A 34 13.23 -15.58 -7.34
C VAL A 34 13.47 -16.00 -5.89
N ALA A 35 13.11 -15.15 -4.93
CA ALA A 35 13.42 -15.38 -3.51
C ALA A 35 12.65 -16.58 -2.91
N SER A 36 11.42 -16.81 -3.36
CA SER A 36 10.50 -17.85 -2.88
C SER A 36 10.02 -18.79 -3.98
N PRO A 37 10.90 -19.49 -4.73
CA PRO A 37 10.53 -20.20 -5.96
C PRO A 37 9.36 -21.18 -5.81
N ARG A 38 9.38 -21.97 -4.74
CA ARG A 38 8.32 -22.96 -4.46
C ARG A 38 7.01 -22.29 -4.06
N GLY A 39 7.09 -21.26 -3.20
CA GLY A 39 5.92 -20.51 -2.76
C GLY A 39 5.21 -19.85 -3.93
N ASP A 40 5.96 -19.20 -4.80
CA ASP A 40 5.46 -18.54 -6.00
C ASP A 40 4.86 -19.56 -6.99
N ALA A 41 5.53 -20.69 -7.23
CA ALA A 41 4.99 -21.76 -8.08
C ALA A 41 3.65 -22.30 -7.56
N GLU A 42 3.55 -22.56 -6.25
CA GLU A 42 2.31 -23.01 -5.61
C GLU A 42 1.22 -21.94 -5.69
N GLN A 43 1.53 -20.65 -5.49
CA GLN A 43 0.54 -19.58 -5.62
C GLN A 43 0.03 -19.41 -7.06
N LEU A 44 0.92 -19.51 -8.06
CA LEU A 44 0.52 -19.47 -9.46
C LEU A 44 -0.36 -20.67 -9.83
N ALA A 45 -0.03 -21.88 -9.36
CA ALA A 45 -0.85 -23.06 -9.59
C ALA A 45 -2.22 -22.94 -8.93
N ALA A 46 -2.28 -22.45 -7.69
CA ALA A 46 -3.53 -22.17 -6.98
C ALA A 46 -4.40 -21.17 -7.75
N HIS A 47 -3.80 -20.10 -8.27
CA HIS A 47 -4.47 -19.10 -9.09
C HIS A 47 -5.08 -19.70 -10.37
N VAL A 48 -4.29 -20.42 -11.16
CA VAL A 48 -4.76 -21.05 -12.42
C VAL A 48 -5.88 -22.06 -12.16
N LEU A 49 -5.80 -22.82 -11.07
CA LEU A 49 -6.78 -23.85 -10.73
C LEU A 49 -8.02 -23.30 -10.01
N GLY A 50 -8.03 -22.02 -9.62
CA GLY A 50 -9.13 -21.41 -8.87
C GLY A 50 -9.34 -22.04 -7.48
N VAL A 51 -8.27 -22.51 -6.83
CA VAL A 51 -8.33 -23.13 -5.50
C VAL A 51 -7.39 -22.43 -4.52
N SER A 52 -7.61 -22.60 -3.21
CA SER A 52 -6.65 -22.13 -2.23
C SER A 52 -5.36 -22.97 -2.26
N ARG A 53 -4.23 -22.35 -1.89
CA ARG A 53 -2.92 -23.04 -1.85
C ARG A 53 -2.95 -24.32 -1.02
N GLY A 54 -3.64 -24.32 0.13
CA GLY A 54 -3.78 -25.51 0.98
C GLY A 54 -4.52 -26.67 0.32
N ARG A 55 -5.38 -26.41 -0.68
CA ARG A 55 -6.11 -27.45 -1.42
C ARG A 55 -5.29 -28.09 -2.54
N LEU A 56 -4.12 -27.55 -2.89
CA LEU A 56 -3.25 -28.15 -3.92
C LEU A 56 -2.81 -29.56 -3.56
N VAL A 57 -2.71 -29.91 -2.28
CA VAL A 57 -2.38 -31.27 -1.83
C VAL A 57 -3.41 -32.32 -2.27
N LEU A 58 -4.64 -31.88 -2.56
CA LEU A 58 -5.73 -32.74 -3.04
C LEU A 58 -5.76 -32.85 -4.57
N VAL A 59 -4.93 -32.08 -5.27
CA VAL A 59 -4.90 -32.04 -6.74
C VAL A 59 -3.71 -32.86 -7.23
N THR A 60 -3.99 -34.00 -7.85
CA THR A 60 -2.94 -34.87 -8.41
C THR A 60 -2.69 -34.60 -9.89
N ARG A 61 -3.74 -34.26 -10.63
CA ARG A 61 -3.72 -34.09 -12.08
C ARG A 61 -4.14 -32.67 -12.47
N VAL A 62 -3.57 -32.19 -13.56
CA VAL A 62 -3.86 -30.89 -14.13
C VAL A 62 -4.17 -31.08 -15.61
N GLU A 63 -5.28 -30.51 -16.03
CA GLU A 63 -5.69 -30.46 -17.42
C GLU A 63 -4.60 -29.77 -18.27
N PRO A 64 -4.34 -30.22 -19.50
CA PRO A 64 -3.29 -29.66 -20.36
C PRO A 64 -3.36 -28.14 -20.54
N ALA A 65 -4.57 -27.57 -20.61
CA ALA A 65 -4.78 -26.13 -20.75
C ALA A 65 -4.29 -25.36 -19.50
N ALA A 66 -4.66 -25.82 -18.30
CA ALA A 66 -4.22 -25.24 -17.04
C ALA A 66 -2.70 -25.41 -16.85
N ALA A 67 -2.13 -26.56 -17.24
CA ALA A 67 -0.68 -26.73 -17.22
C ALA A 67 0.03 -25.75 -18.16
N GLY A 68 -0.54 -25.50 -19.35
CA GLY A 68 -0.04 -24.49 -20.28
C GLY A 68 -0.08 -23.07 -19.70
N GLU A 69 -1.19 -22.70 -19.06
CA GLU A 69 -1.34 -21.39 -18.41
C GLU A 69 -0.36 -21.20 -17.24
N LEU A 70 -0.20 -22.22 -16.39
CA LEU A 70 0.77 -22.21 -15.30
C LEU A 70 2.19 -21.95 -15.81
N ARG A 71 2.62 -22.67 -16.85
CA ARG A 71 3.95 -22.46 -17.46
C ARG A 71 4.11 -21.05 -18.02
N ALA A 72 3.08 -20.50 -18.65
CA ALA A 72 3.12 -19.12 -19.17
C ALA A 72 3.28 -18.08 -18.04
N LEU A 73 2.57 -18.25 -16.92
CA LEU A 73 2.73 -17.37 -15.76
C LEU A 73 4.10 -17.53 -15.10
N VAL A 74 4.62 -18.76 -15.02
CA VAL A 74 5.97 -19.04 -14.49
C VAL A 74 7.04 -18.33 -15.32
N GLU A 75 6.92 -18.31 -16.65
CA GLU A 75 7.88 -17.58 -17.50
C GLU A 75 7.84 -16.07 -17.26
N ARG A 76 6.65 -15.48 -17.11
CA ARG A 76 6.51 -14.06 -16.74
C ARG A 76 7.07 -13.77 -15.34
N ARG A 77 6.84 -14.68 -14.39
CA ARG A 77 7.40 -14.56 -13.04
C ARG A 77 8.92 -14.66 -13.08
N ALA A 78 9.46 -15.55 -13.89
CA ALA A 78 10.89 -15.72 -14.10
C ALA A 78 11.53 -14.52 -14.80
N SER A 79 10.76 -13.74 -15.58
CA SER A 79 11.18 -12.44 -16.11
C SER A 79 11.04 -11.29 -15.10
N ARG A 80 10.84 -11.60 -13.81
CA ARG A 80 10.72 -10.66 -12.68
C ARG A 80 9.44 -9.82 -12.65
N VAL A 81 8.37 -10.24 -13.33
CA VAL A 81 7.04 -9.64 -13.09
C VAL A 81 6.60 -10.01 -11.67
N PRO A 82 6.16 -9.06 -10.83
CA PRO A 82 5.71 -9.35 -9.47
C PRO A 82 4.59 -10.40 -9.46
N LEU A 83 4.64 -11.32 -8.50
CA LEU A 83 3.65 -12.38 -8.36
C LEU A 83 2.22 -11.83 -8.26
N GLN A 84 2.05 -10.75 -7.51
CA GLN A 84 0.77 -10.09 -7.28
C GLN A 84 0.22 -9.43 -8.56
N HIS A 85 1.08 -8.99 -9.48
CA HIS A 85 0.64 -8.52 -10.80
C HIS A 85 0.18 -9.67 -11.70
N LEU A 86 0.69 -10.88 -11.47
CA LEU A 86 0.28 -12.07 -12.22
C LEU A 86 -1.04 -12.63 -11.69
N THR A 87 -1.23 -12.66 -10.38
CA THR A 87 -2.44 -13.16 -9.72
C THR A 87 -3.54 -12.10 -9.61
N GLY A 88 -3.19 -10.82 -9.72
CA GLY A 88 -4.08 -9.66 -9.61
C GLY A 88 -4.46 -9.30 -8.17
N LEU A 89 -3.88 -9.96 -7.17
CA LEU A 89 -4.23 -9.82 -5.76
C LEU A 89 -2.98 -9.75 -4.87
N ALA A 90 -3.06 -8.96 -3.83
CA ALA A 90 -2.13 -8.93 -2.70
C ALA A 90 -2.94 -9.07 -1.41
N GLY A 91 -2.60 -10.06 -0.58
CA GLY A 91 -3.15 -10.14 0.77
C GLY A 91 -2.63 -8.97 1.59
N PHE A 92 -3.53 -8.33 2.34
CA PHE A 92 -3.20 -7.28 3.29
C PHE A 92 -4.20 -7.34 4.45
N ARG A 93 -3.70 -7.64 5.64
CA ARG A 93 -4.50 -7.93 6.83
C ARG A 93 -5.54 -9.01 6.53
N HIS A 94 -6.84 -8.73 6.72
CA HIS A 94 -7.93 -9.68 6.46
C HIS A 94 -8.46 -9.63 5.02
N LEU A 95 -7.87 -8.80 4.15
CA LEU A 95 -8.41 -8.47 2.84
C LEU A 95 -7.49 -8.95 1.71
N ASP A 96 -8.10 -9.31 0.57
CA ASP A 96 -7.41 -9.47 -0.70
C ASP A 96 -7.58 -8.20 -1.54
N ILE A 97 -6.49 -7.43 -1.68
CA ILE A 97 -6.46 -6.16 -2.39
C ILE A 97 -6.14 -6.39 -3.87
N ALA A 98 -6.98 -5.88 -4.77
CA ALA A 98 -6.67 -5.88 -6.20
C ALA A 98 -5.47 -5.01 -6.50
N VAL A 99 -4.51 -5.56 -7.24
CA VAL A 99 -3.30 -4.83 -7.66
C VAL A 99 -2.89 -5.21 -9.09
N GLY A 100 -2.04 -4.38 -9.66
CA GLY A 100 -1.49 -4.54 -11.00
C GLY A 100 -0.64 -3.32 -11.39
N PRO A 101 -0.26 -3.20 -12.66
CA PRO A 101 0.54 -2.06 -13.11
C PRO A 101 -0.08 -0.71 -12.74
N GLY A 102 0.76 0.21 -12.26
CA GLY A 102 0.34 1.58 -11.92
C GLY A 102 -0.09 1.79 -10.46
N VAL A 103 0.01 0.77 -9.60
CA VAL A 103 -0.16 0.92 -8.15
C VAL A 103 0.91 0.17 -7.39
N PHE A 104 1.29 0.67 -6.22
CA PHE A 104 2.23 -0.01 -5.32
C PHE A 104 1.58 -1.27 -4.73
N ILE A 105 2.36 -2.36 -4.69
CA ILE A 105 1.93 -3.62 -4.07
C ILE A 105 2.06 -3.47 -2.54
N PRO A 106 0.97 -3.64 -1.76
CA PRO A 106 1.02 -3.58 -0.30
C PRO A 106 2.08 -4.53 0.26
N ARG A 107 2.82 -4.06 1.27
CA ARG A 107 3.90 -4.82 1.90
C ARG A 107 3.45 -5.36 3.26
N PRO A 108 3.90 -6.55 3.68
CA PRO A 108 3.56 -7.10 5.00
C PRO A 108 3.94 -6.16 6.15
N GLU A 109 5.05 -5.42 6.03
CA GLU A 109 5.50 -4.45 7.03
C GLU A 109 4.47 -3.34 7.24
N THR A 110 3.79 -2.89 6.17
CA THR A 110 2.74 -1.86 6.23
C THR A 110 1.51 -2.31 7.02
N GLU A 111 1.30 -3.62 7.22
CA GLU A 111 0.22 -4.10 8.08
C GLU A 111 0.41 -3.59 9.52
N TRP A 112 1.65 -3.51 10.01
CA TRP A 112 1.94 -2.98 11.36
C TRP A 112 1.62 -1.49 11.48
N VAL A 113 1.84 -0.73 10.41
CA VAL A 113 1.46 0.69 10.35
C VAL A 113 -0.06 0.82 10.48
N ALA A 114 -0.82 -0.01 9.76
CA ALA A 114 -2.28 -0.04 9.87
C ALA A 114 -2.76 -0.47 11.28
N GLU A 115 -2.08 -1.42 11.94
CA GLU A 115 -2.40 -1.84 13.31
C GLU A 115 -2.41 -0.67 14.29
N TRP A 116 -1.41 0.23 14.21
CA TRP A 116 -1.34 1.40 15.09
C TRP A 116 -2.51 2.37 14.92
N ALA A 117 -2.92 2.62 13.68
CA ALA A 117 -4.11 3.43 13.41
C ALA A 117 -5.37 2.75 13.94
N ILE A 118 -5.55 1.45 13.69
CA ILE A 118 -6.71 0.67 14.14
C ILE A 118 -6.79 0.65 15.67
N ALA A 119 -5.67 0.41 16.36
CA ALA A 119 -5.61 0.40 17.81
C ALA A 119 -5.95 1.78 18.41
N ALA A 120 -5.46 2.87 17.81
CA ALA A 120 -5.79 4.22 18.24
C ALA A 120 -7.29 4.53 18.08
N LEU A 121 -7.89 4.12 16.96
CA LEU A 121 -9.32 4.33 16.67
C LEU A 121 -10.24 3.43 17.51
N ARG A 122 -9.74 2.31 18.03
CA ARG A 122 -10.44 1.41 18.97
C ARG A 122 -10.22 1.79 20.45
N SER A 123 -9.43 2.80 20.75
CA SER A 123 -9.18 3.23 22.13
C SER A 123 -10.48 3.67 22.83
N PRO A 124 -10.59 3.55 24.17
CA PRO A 124 -11.80 3.93 24.90
C PRO A 124 -12.26 5.36 24.58
N ASP A 125 -11.34 6.31 24.48
CA ASP A 125 -11.64 7.71 24.15
C ASP A 125 -12.24 7.87 22.75
N ALA A 126 -11.71 7.14 21.75
CA ALA A 126 -12.23 7.15 20.39
C ALA A 126 -13.62 6.49 20.31
N VAL A 127 -13.85 5.42 21.08
CA VAL A 127 -15.16 4.78 21.20
C VAL A 127 -16.19 5.73 21.83
N VAL A 128 -15.80 6.50 22.85
CA VAL A 128 -16.66 7.52 23.48
C VAL A 128 -17.02 8.64 22.49
N ALA A 129 -16.10 9.05 21.61
CA ALA A 129 -16.37 10.02 20.55
C ALA A 129 -17.36 9.48 19.48
N GLY A 130 -17.57 8.17 19.41
CA GLY A 130 -18.63 7.50 18.66
C GLY A 130 -18.34 7.27 17.18
N ARG A 131 -17.74 8.24 16.48
CA ARG A 131 -17.42 8.14 15.04
C ARG A 131 -16.07 8.77 14.69
N PRO A 132 -14.95 8.13 15.06
CA PRO A 132 -13.62 8.72 14.86
C PRO A 132 -13.28 8.82 13.37
N ILE A 133 -12.54 9.86 12.98
CA ILE A 133 -12.21 10.16 11.58
C ILE A 133 -10.76 9.72 11.30
N CYS A 134 -10.59 8.90 10.27
CA CYS A 134 -9.28 8.47 9.78
C CYS A 134 -9.04 8.99 8.36
N VAL A 135 -7.86 9.55 8.09
CA VAL A 135 -7.43 9.94 6.74
C VAL A 135 -6.17 9.17 6.37
N ASP A 136 -6.23 8.39 5.29
CA ASP A 136 -5.09 7.74 4.64
C ASP A 136 -4.57 8.62 3.50
N LEU A 137 -3.36 9.14 3.63
CA LEU A 137 -2.69 9.96 2.63
C LEU A 137 -1.74 9.11 1.78
N CYS A 138 -1.69 9.36 0.47
CA CYS A 138 -0.95 8.52 -0.49
C CYS A 138 -1.50 7.08 -0.50
N ALA A 139 -2.83 6.96 -0.54
CA ALA A 139 -3.54 5.72 -0.25
C ALA A 139 -3.26 4.57 -1.24
N GLY A 140 -2.73 4.86 -2.44
CA GLY A 140 -2.32 3.83 -3.40
C GLY A 140 -3.49 2.92 -3.82
N SER A 141 -3.40 1.63 -3.46
CA SER A 141 -4.46 0.65 -3.72
C SER A 141 -5.61 0.69 -2.70
N GLY A 142 -5.46 1.47 -1.63
CA GLY A 142 -6.40 1.58 -0.52
C GLY A 142 -6.21 0.57 0.59
N ALA A 143 -5.11 -0.19 0.59
CA ALA A 143 -4.89 -1.29 1.52
C ALA A 143 -5.05 -0.88 3.01
N ILE A 144 -4.44 0.25 3.40
CA ILE A 144 -4.55 0.78 4.77
C ILE A 144 -5.98 1.26 5.04
N ALA A 145 -6.51 2.19 4.24
CA ALA A 145 -7.87 2.73 4.42
C ALA A 145 -8.95 1.63 4.50
N LEU A 146 -8.88 0.63 3.63
CA LEU A 146 -9.83 -0.49 3.62
C LEU A 146 -9.71 -1.36 4.87
N SER A 147 -8.48 -1.62 5.34
CA SER A 147 -8.28 -2.35 6.59
C SER A 147 -8.85 -1.60 7.79
N VAL A 148 -8.68 -0.28 7.84
CA VAL A 148 -9.29 0.54 8.89
C VAL A 148 -10.82 0.46 8.83
N ALA A 149 -11.41 0.53 7.63
CA ALA A 149 -12.87 0.46 7.47
C ALA A 149 -13.44 -0.94 7.79
N ASP A 150 -12.70 -2.01 7.51
CA ASP A 150 -13.07 -3.39 7.86
C ASP A 150 -13.00 -3.62 9.38
N GLU A 151 -11.92 -3.15 10.01
CA GLU A 151 -11.62 -3.45 11.39
C GLU A 151 -12.21 -2.45 12.39
N VAL A 152 -12.57 -1.24 11.95
CA VAL A 152 -13.19 -0.21 12.79
C VAL A 152 -14.50 0.25 12.14
N PRO A 153 -15.60 -0.54 12.24
CA PRO A 153 -16.82 -0.29 11.48
C PRO A 153 -17.51 1.06 11.75
N ASN A 154 -17.22 1.69 12.90
CA ASN A 154 -17.73 3.00 13.26
C ASN A 154 -16.79 4.16 12.86
N ALA A 155 -15.63 3.91 12.26
CA ALA A 155 -14.75 4.97 11.78
C ALA A 155 -15.27 5.59 10.49
N GLU A 156 -15.13 6.91 10.37
CA GLU A 156 -15.29 7.62 9.10
C GLU A 156 -13.93 7.67 8.38
N VAL A 157 -13.78 6.90 7.30
CA VAL A 157 -12.50 6.72 6.62
C VAL A 157 -12.45 7.48 5.30
N HIS A 158 -11.40 8.27 5.12
CA HIS A 158 -11.08 9.00 3.90
C HIS A 158 -9.74 8.53 3.34
N ALA A 159 -9.66 8.35 2.03
CA ALA A 159 -8.43 7.96 1.33
C ALA A 159 -8.11 9.00 0.26
N ALA A 160 -6.92 9.60 0.32
CA ALA A 160 -6.45 10.61 -0.63
C ALA A 160 -5.32 10.04 -1.50
N GLU A 161 -5.50 10.08 -2.82
CA GLU A 161 -4.53 9.60 -3.80
C GLU A 161 -4.38 10.59 -4.96
N LEU A 162 -3.15 10.85 -5.40
CA LEU A 162 -2.83 11.81 -6.45
C LEU A 162 -2.85 11.16 -7.84
N GLU A 163 -2.24 9.97 -7.94
CA GLU A 163 -1.93 9.31 -9.19
C GLU A 163 -3.16 8.63 -9.78
N PRO A 164 -3.57 8.93 -11.04
CA PRO A 164 -4.81 8.40 -11.61
C PRO A 164 -4.84 6.89 -11.68
N ALA A 165 -3.69 6.27 -11.95
CA ALA A 165 -3.58 4.82 -12.04
C ALA A 165 -3.87 4.19 -10.67
N ALA A 166 -3.20 4.65 -9.62
CA ALA A 166 -3.43 4.22 -8.24
C ALA A 166 -4.87 4.53 -7.78
N LEU A 167 -5.37 5.73 -8.06
CA LEU A 167 -6.75 6.12 -7.77
C LEU A 167 -7.79 5.19 -8.43
N GLY A 168 -7.51 4.71 -9.64
CA GLY A 168 -8.33 3.70 -10.31
C GLY A 168 -8.36 2.37 -9.56
N TRP A 169 -7.21 1.94 -9.02
CA TRP A 169 -7.12 0.75 -8.17
C TRP A 169 -7.82 0.93 -6.82
N LEU A 170 -7.62 2.06 -6.15
CA LEU A 170 -8.32 2.43 -4.92
C LEU A 170 -9.84 2.35 -5.09
N ARG A 171 -10.40 3.02 -6.11
CA ARG A 171 -11.85 2.99 -6.38
C ARG A 171 -12.37 1.58 -6.65
N ARG A 172 -11.62 0.79 -7.43
CA ARG A 172 -11.95 -0.61 -7.70
C ARG A 172 -11.99 -1.43 -6.40
N ASN A 173 -11.02 -1.25 -5.51
CA ASN A 173 -10.98 -2.01 -4.25
C ASN A 173 -12.09 -1.59 -3.28
N VAL A 174 -12.42 -0.30 -3.21
CA VAL A 174 -13.59 0.19 -2.46
C VAL A 174 -14.88 -0.44 -3.00
N GLU A 175 -15.07 -0.44 -4.31
CA GLU A 175 -16.25 -1.06 -4.94
C GLU A 175 -16.30 -2.59 -4.69
N ARG A 176 -15.17 -3.28 -4.86
CA ARG A 176 -15.09 -4.75 -4.69
C ARG A 176 -15.36 -5.21 -3.26
N THR A 177 -14.92 -4.45 -2.27
CA THR A 177 -15.08 -4.80 -0.84
C THR A 177 -16.41 -4.32 -0.28
N GLY A 178 -17.00 -3.27 -0.86
CA GLY A 178 -18.21 -2.63 -0.33
C GLY A 178 -17.99 -1.86 0.98
N LEU A 179 -16.74 -1.69 1.40
CA LEU A 179 -16.39 -0.99 2.64
C LEU A 179 -16.53 0.53 2.47
N PRO A 180 -16.99 1.25 3.52
CA PRO A 180 -17.37 2.66 3.43
C PRO A 180 -16.16 3.62 3.48
N VAL A 181 -15.31 3.59 2.46
CA VAL A 181 -14.17 4.52 2.31
C VAL A 181 -14.51 5.65 1.34
N ARG A 182 -14.36 6.90 1.78
CA ARG A 182 -14.52 8.09 0.92
C ARG A 182 -13.22 8.36 0.15
N VAL A 183 -13.26 8.25 -1.17
CA VAL A 183 -12.09 8.39 -2.03
C VAL A 183 -11.95 9.82 -2.57
N HIS A 184 -10.75 10.39 -2.43
CA HIS A 184 -10.42 11.76 -2.84
C HIS A 184 -9.23 11.75 -3.81
N GLN A 185 -9.33 12.55 -4.88
CA GLN A 185 -8.16 12.87 -5.68
C GLN A 185 -7.54 14.16 -5.17
N ALA A 186 -6.37 14.08 -4.54
CA ALA A 186 -5.75 15.22 -3.89
C ALA A 186 -4.22 15.15 -3.90
N ASP A 187 -3.57 16.31 -3.91
CA ASP A 187 -2.12 16.44 -3.81
C ASP A 187 -1.71 16.75 -2.36
N VAL A 188 -0.85 15.90 -1.78
CA VAL A 188 -0.28 16.12 -0.44
C VAL A 188 0.80 17.20 -0.45
N GLY A 189 1.28 17.60 -1.63
CA GLY A 189 2.30 18.63 -1.81
C GLY A 189 3.71 18.07 -1.96
N ILE A 190 3.85 16.82 -2.42
CA ILE A 190 5.14 16.20 -2.71
C ILE A 190 5.72 16.89 -3.96
N PRO A 191 6.97 17.41 -3.93
CA PRO A 191 7.63 17.95 -5.10
C PRO A 191 7.56 17.00 -6.31
N ARG A 192 7.06 17.50 -7.44
CA ARG A 192 6.89 16.73 -8.68
C ARG A 192 8.04 17.00 -9.65
N SER A 193 8.36 16.00 -10.47
CA SER A 193 9.21 16.21 -11.65
C SER A 193 8.62 17.33 -12.53
N PRO A 194 9.46 18.21 -13.13
CA PRO A 194 9.00 19.23 -14.07
C PRO A 194 8.17 18.65 -15.24
N THR A 195 8.43 17.40 -15.63
CA THR A 195 7.67 16.69 -16.69
C THR A 195 6.25 16.30 -16.25
N ASP A 196 6.03 16.17 -14.95
CA ASP A 196 4.77 15.79 -14.34
C ASP A 196 3.96 17.00 -13.87
N ALA A 197 4.51 18.21 -13.92
CA ALA A 197 3.88 19.45 -13.45
C ALA A 197 2.64 19.91 -14.28
N GLY A 198 2.26 19.16 -15.32
CA GLY A 198 1.23 19.56 -16.28
C GLY A 198 -0.22 19.29 -15.89
N ARG A 199 -0.52 18.55 -14.81
CA ARG A 199 -1.91 18.29 -14.38
C ARG A 199 -2.21 18.94 -13.04
N PRO A 200 -2.97 20.06 -13.00
CA PRO A 200 -3.36 20.65 -11.73
C PRO A 200 -4.28 19.69 -10.97
N VAL A 201 -3.88 19.32 -9.77
CA VAL A 201 -4.69 18.58 -8.80
C VAL A 201 -4.79 19.45 -7.56
N ALA A 202 -5.97 19.50 -6.94
CA ALA A 202 -6.19 20.34 -5.77
C ALA A 202 -5.37 19.81 -4.56
N PRO A 203 -4.76 20.69 -3.76
CA PRO A 203 -4.10 20.29 -2.53
C PRO A 203 -5.07 19.61 -1.56
N VAL A 204 -4.56 18.67 -0.76
CA VAL A 204 -5.35 17.93 0.23
C VAL A 204 -6.02 18.85 1.24
N GLY A 205 -5.37 19.94 1.64
CA GLY A 205 -5.98 20.95 2.52
C GLY A 205 -7.20 21.63 1.90
N THR A 206 -7.25 21.77 0.57
CA THR A 206 -8.43 22.30 -0.13
C THR A 206 -9.52 21.24 -0.22
N VAL A 207 -9.17 20.03 -0.67
CA VAL A 207 -10.13 18.93 -0.89
C VAL A 207 -10.78 18.46 0.41
N LEU A 208 -10.01 18.45 1.51
CA LEU A 208 -10.46 18.02 2.84
C LEU A 208 -10.64 19.20 3.80
N THR A 209 -10.98 20.40 3.28
CA THR A 209 -11.19 21.62 4.10
C THR A 209 -12.14 21.37 5.29
N ASP A 210 -13.24 20.64 5.06
CA ASP A 210 -14.24 20.38 6.10
C ASP A 210 -13.75 19.47 7.24
N LEU A 211 -12.58 18.82 7.06
CA LEU A 211 -11.94 17.96 8.05
C LEU A 211 -10.82 18.66 8.81
N ALA A 212 -10.46 19.90 8.46
CA ALA A 212 -9.36 20.62 9.08
C ALA A 212 -9.55 20.71 10.61
N GLY A 213 -8.55 20.26 11.37
CA GLY A 213 -8.58 20.25 12.84
C GLY A 213 -9.58 19.25 13.46
N ARG A 214 -10.07 18.26 12.70
CA ARG A 214 -11.10 17.31 13.16
C ARG A 214 -10.69 15.85 13.08
N VAL A 215 -9.61 15.54 12.37
CA VAL A 215 -9.18 14.15 12.12
C VAL A 215 -8.54 13.56 13.37
N ASP A 216 -8.97 12.35 13.75
CA ASP A 216 -8.43 11.61 14.90
C ASP A 216 -7.09 10.95 14.56
N VAL A 217 -7.01 10.34 13.37
CA VAL A 217 -5.81 9.65 12.88
C VAL A 217 -5.54 10.03 11.43
N VAL A 218 -4.32 10.50 11.16
CA VAL A 218 -3.77 10.57 9.80
C VAL A 218 -2.76 9.44 9.68
N ILE A 219 -2.92 8.60 8.67
CA ILE A 219 -1.99 7.51 8.34
C ILE A 219 -1.44 7.71 6.94
N SER A 220 -0.19 7.32 6.70
CA SER A 220 0.38 7.35 5.35
C SER A 220 1.53 6.37 5.18
N ASN A 221 1.59 5.77 4.00
CA ASN A 221 2.81 5.17 3.45
C ASN A 221 3.24 6.03 2.24
N PRO A 222 3.99 7.13 2.46
CA PRO A 222 4.42 8.01 1.38
C PRO A 222 5.59 7.41 0.59
N PRO A 223 5.91 7.92 -0.61
CA PRO A 223 7.19 7.62 -1.24
C PRO A 223 8.33 8.15 -0.38
N TYR A 224 9.20 7.26 0.11
CA TYR A 224 10.23 7.56 1.10
C TYR A 224 11.64 7.06 0.73
N LEU A 225 11.80 6.36 -0.40
CA LEU A 225 13.11 5.82 -0.76
C LEU A 225 14.01 6.93 -1.30
N PRO A 226 15.24 7.07 -0.78
CA PRO A 226 16.25 7.95 -1.34
C PRO A 226 16.66 7.54 -2.76
N ASP A 227 16.94 8.51 -3.63
CA ASP A 227 17.34 8.25 -5.01
C ASP A 227 18.59 7.37 -5.15
N HIS A 228 19.50 7.40 -4.17
CA HIS A 228 20.72 6.59 -4.18
C HIS A 228 20.45 5.09 -3.98
N GLU A 229 19.24 4.69 -3.60
CA GLU A 229 18.82 3.30 -3.44
C GLU A 229 18.28 2.66 -4.73
N ARG A 230 18.06 3.44 -5.79
CA ARG A 230 17.66 2.96 -7.14
C ARG A 230 18.40 1.71 -7.65
N PRO A 231 19.73 1.57 -7.49
CA PRO A 231 20.44 0.36 -7.94
C PRO A 231 20.32 -0.83 -6.98
N ARG A 232 19.75 -0.65 -5.78
CA ARG A 232 19.70 -1.66 -4.70
C ARG A 232 18.34 -2.33 -4.55
N VAL A 233 17.25 -1.68 -4.99
CA VAL A 233 15.90 -2.25 -4.93
C VAL A 233 15.79 -3.52 -5.78
N GLU A 234 14.91 -4.44 -5.39
CA GLU A 234 14.71 -5.67 -6.13
C GLU A 234 14.24 -5.37 -7.57
N PRO A 235 14.58 -6.23 -8.55
CA PRO A 235 14.15 -6.05 -9.94
C PRO A 235 12.64 -5.87 -10.10
N GLU A 236 11.85 -6.59 -9.30
CA GLU A 236 10.39 -6.46 -9.24
C GLU A 236 9.98 -5.03 -8.89
N VAL A 237 10.55 -4.47 -7.82
CA VAL A 237 10.24 -3.13 -7.33
C VAL A 237 10.70 -2.09 -8.35
N GLY A 238 11.98 -2.10 -8.71
CA GLY A 238 12.55 -1.07 -9.58
C GLY A 238 12.00 -1.05 -11.00
N ARG A 239 11.46 -2.17 -11.52
CA ARG A 239 10.94 -2.26 -12.90
C ARG A 239 9.43 -2.16 -13.00
N HIS A 240 8.68 -2.49 -11.94
CA HIS A 240 7.22 -2.64 -12.03
C HIS A 240 6.43 -1.77 -11.06
N ASP A 241 6.99 -1.36 -9.92
CA ASP A 241 6.30 -0.43 -9.04
C ASP A 241 6.38 1.00 -9.62
N PRO A 242 5.33 1.82 -9.48
CA PRO A 242 5.34 3.18 -10.00
C PRO A 242 6.45 4.02 -9.33
N PRO A 243 7.30 4.74 -10.08
CA PRO A 243 8.34 5.58 -9.49
C PRO A 243 7.79 6.59 -8.47
N ALA A 244 6.62 7.17 -8.74
CA ALA A 244 5.96 8.13 -7.85
C ALA A 244 5.52 7.55 -6.50
N ALA A 245 5.42 6.22 -6.38
CA ALA A 245 5.08 5.53 -5.13
C ALA A 245 6.32 5.09 -4.34
N LEU A 246 7.52 5.19 -4.92
CA LEU A 246 8.76 4.72 -4.30
C LEU A 246 9.65 5.88 -3.84
N TRP A 247 9.93 6.82 -4.75
CA TRP A 247 11.06 7.74 -4.60
C TRP A 247 10.65 9.01 -3.89
N GLY A 248 11.24 9.25 -2.72
CA GLY A 248 11.05 10.44 -1.90
C GLY A 248 12.10 11.53 -2.16
N GLY A 249 12.72 11.54 -3.35
CA GLY A 249 13.76 12.51 -3.73
C GLY A 249 15.18 12.12 -3.27
N PRO A 250 16.13 13.06 -3.31
CA PRO A 250 17.55 12.78 -3.06
C PRO A 250 17.84 12.15 -1.70
N ASP A 251 17.13 12.60 -0.66
CA ASP A 251 17.25 12.12 0.72
C ASP A 251 16.06 11.24 1.16
N GLY A 252 15.08 11.00 0.28
CA GLY A 252 13.90 10.19 0.59
C GLY A 252 12.89 10.88 1.52
N LEU A 253 13.02 12.18 1.77
CA LEU A 253 12.19 12.90 2.75
C LEU A 253 11.13 13.82 2.13
N ASP A 254 11.03 13.91 0.80
CA ASP A 254 10.02 14.76 0.14
C ASP A 254 8.58 14.32 0.47
N GLY A 255 8.31 13.02 0.42
CA GLY A 255 7.04 12.43 0.86
C GLY A 255 6.79 12.66 2.35
N PRO A 256 7.69 12.23 3.25
CA PRO A 256 7.58 12.48 4.69
C PRO A 256 7.33 13.94 5.06
N ARG A 257 8.05 14.91 4.47
CA ARG A 257 7.86 16.35 4.72
C ARG A 257 6.46 16.81 4.36
N ALA A 258 5.97 16.41 3.18
CA ALA A 258 4.64 16.80 2.71
C ALA A 258 3.53 16.19 3.58
N VAL A 259 3.66 14.92 3.99
CA VAL A 259 2.70 14.26 4.88
C VAL A 259 2.68 14.91 6.26
N VAL A 260 3.84 15.20 6.87
CA VAL A 260 3.91 15.89 8.17
C VAL A 260 3.19 17.24 8.10
N ALA A 261 3.42 18.00 7.04
CA ALA A 261 2.73 19.27 6.80
C ALA A 261 1.21 19.08 6.68
N ALA A 262 0.77 18.17 5.82
CA ALA A 262 -0.66 17.92 5.57
C ALA A 262 -1.37 17.41 6.83
N ALA A 263 -0.75 16.51 7.58
CA ALA A 263 -1.29 15.92 8.79
C ALA A 263 -1.58 17.00 9.84
N GLY A 264 -0.66 17.95 10.06
CA GLY A 264 -0.87 19.05 11.01
C GLY A 264 -2.07 19.96 10.65
N GLY A 265 -2.42 20.07 9.36
CA GLY A 265 -3.59 20.82 8.91
C GLY A 265 -4.92 20.08 9.12
N LEU A 266 -4.89 18.75 9.25
CA LEU A 266 -6.07 17.89 9.34
C LEU A 266 -6.36 17.44 10.77
N LEU A 267 -5.32 17.11 11.54
CA LEU A 267 -5.45 16.52 12.86
C LEU A 267 -6.10 17.49 13.85
N ARG A 268 -7.03 16.96 14.66
CA ARG A 268 -7.51 17.65 15.86
C ARG A 268 -6.41 17.73 16.92
N PRO A 269 -6.52 18.61 17.93
CA PRO A 269 -5.65 18.55 19.09
C PRO A 269 -5.63 17.14 19.73
N GLY A 270 -4.44 16.60 19.96
CA GLY A 270 -4.20 15.22 20.41
C GLY A 270 -4.38 14.14 19.34
N GLY A 271 -4.67 14.51 18.09
CA GLY A 271 -4.76 13.58 16.97
C GLY A 271 -3.43 12.90 16.68
N LEU A 272 -3.47 11.69 16.10
CA LEU A 272 -2.31 10.85 15.87
C LEU A 272 -1.89 10.88 14.39
N LEU A 273 -0.60 11.11 14.14
CA LEU A 273 0.04 10.73 12.89
C LEU A 273 0.66 9.34 13.03
N VAL A 274 0.46 8.47 12.05
CA VAL A 274 1.21 7.23 11.85
C VAL A 274 1.80 7.25 10.44
N MET A 275 3.12 7.22 10.28
CA MET A 275 3.74 7.38 8.96
C MET A 275 4.89 6.40 8.76
N GLU A 276 4.78 5.58 7.71
CA GLU A 276 5.86 4.69 7.27
C GLU A 276 7.04 5.50 6.70
N HIS A 277 8.26 4.98 6.87
CA HIS A 277 9.48 5.51 6.27
C HIS A 277 10.48 4.39 5.95
N ALA A 278 11.54 4.75 5.22
CA ALA A 278 12.68 3.87 4.99
C ALA A 278 13.37 3.48 6.31
N ASP A 279 13.96 2.29 6.37
CA ASP A 279 14.63 1.79 7.58
C ASP A 279 15.87 2.59 7.97
N GLY A 280 16.51 3.28 7.02
CA GLY A 280 17.56 4.25 7.29
C GLY A 280 17.10 5.56 7.94
N HIS A 281 15.80 5.79 8.13
CA HIS A 281 15.25 7.08 8.58
C HIS A 281 14.72 7.10 10.02
N GLY A 282 14.97 6.08 10.84
CA GLY A 282 14.44 6.00 12.21
C GLY A 282 14.93 7.08 13.19
N GLN A 283 15.96 7.85 12.84
CA GLN A 283 16.32 9.09 13.55
C GLN A 283 15.90 10.35 12.78
N THR A 284 15.96 10.29 11.45
CA THR A 284 15.76 11.45 10.58
C THR A 284 14.30 11.88 10.51
N VAL A 285 13.35 10.95 10.45
CA VAL A 285 11.92 11.28 10.44
C VAL A 285 11.45 11.82 11.81
N PRO A 286 11.82 11.23 12.96
CA PRO A 286 11.56 11.86 14.25
C PRO A 286 12.14 13.27 14.37
N ALA A 287 13.38 13.48 13.88
CA ALA A 287 13.99 14.81 13.86
C ALA A 287 13.25 15.80 12.95
N LEU A 288 12.68 15.34 11.83
CA LEU A 288 11.83 16.16 10.96
C LEU A 288 10.56 16.64 11.68
N LEU A 289 9.92 15.76 12.46
CA LEU A 289 8.74 16.11 13.27
C LEU A 289 9.08 17.11 14.39
N ALA A 290 10.24 16.92 15.03
CA ALA A 290 10.74 17.81 16.09
C ALA A 290 11.34 19.13 15.55
N GLY A 291 11.66 19.17 14.25
CA GLY A 291 12.47 20.19 13.63
C GLY A 291 11.70 21.44 13.18
N GLU A 292 12.33 22.15 12.25
CA GLU A 292 11.84 23.43 11.76
C GLU A 292 10.82 23.26 10.62
N GLY A 293 9.76 24.07 10.68
CA GLY A 293 8.63 24.06 9.77
C GLY A 293 7.53 24.96 10.32
N TRP A 294 6.41 25.11 9.61
CA TRP A 294 5.28 25.87 10.17
C TRP A 294 4.66 25.17 11.39
N TRP A 295 4.91 23.87 11.54
CA TRP A 295 4.54 23.01 12.66
C TRP A 295 5.57 22.95 13.79
N ALA A 296 6.64 23.74 13.77
CA ALA A 296 7.69 23.67 14.78
C ALA A 296 7.10 23.76 16.22
N GLY A 297 7.48 22.81 17.09
CA GLY A 297 6.97 22.70 18.45
C GLY A 297 5.53 22.19 18.59
N SER A 298 4.88 21.79 17.49
CA SER A 298 3.48 21.33 17.51
C SER A 298 3.36 19.80 17.56
N TRP A 299 4.43 19.05 17.34
CA TRP A 299 4.44 17.60 17.50
C TRP A 299 4.97 17.19 18.87
N SER A 300 4.34 16.19 19.46
CA SER A 300 4.75 15.58 20.74
C SER A 300 4.61 14.06 20.68
N GLU A 301 5.09 13.36 21.71
CA GLU A 301 5.04 11.89 21.75
C GLU A 301 5.59 11.26 20.46
N ILE A 302 6.69 11.84 19.95
CA ILE A 302 7.35 11.38 18.73
C ILE A 302 8.11 10.09 19.07
N VAL A 303 7.65 8.98 18.53
CA VAL A 303 8.21 7.65 18.79
C VAL A 303 8.42 6.94 17.45
N ASP A 304 9.63 6.45 17.24
CA ASP A 304 9.97 5.56 16.14
C ASP A 304 9.73 4.10 16.54
N HIS A 305 9.29 3.29 15.58
CA HIS A 305 8.91 1.90 15.83
C HIS A 305 9.54 0.96 14.80
N PRO A 306 10.11 -0.17 15.25
CA PRO A 306 10.64 -1.18 14.35
C PRO A 306 9.53 -2.09 13.79
N ASP A 307 9.81 -2.68 12.64
CA ASP A 307 9.07 -3.83 12.09
C ASP A 307 9.40 -5.13 12.86
N LEU A 308 8.74 -6.23 12.48
CA LEU A 308 8.97 -7.56 13.08
C LEU A 308 10.40 -8.10 12.87
N ALA A 309 11.15 -7.56 11.91
CA ALA A 309 12.55 -7.89 11.69
C ALA A 309 13.50 -6.99 12.50
N GLY A 310 12.97 -6.08 13.32
CA GLY A 310 13.74 -5.18 14.16
C GLY A 310 14.33 -3.97 13.44
N ARG A 311 13.83 -3.64 12.24
CA ARG A 311 14.26 -2.44 11.50
C ARG A 311 13.27 -1.32 11.71
N ASP A 312 13.76 -0.12 12.00
CA ASP A 312 12.95 1.11 12.05
C ASP A 312 12.04 1.18 10.82
N ARG A 313 10.76 1.51 10.99
CA ARG A 313 9.79 1.37 9.91
C ARG A 313 8.74 2.46 9.86
N PHE A 314 8.29 2.94 11.01
CA PHE A 314 7.29 3.99 11.04
C PHE A 314 7.41 4.82 12.31
N VAL A 315 6.95 6.05 12.20
CA VAL A 315 6.88 7.00 13.30
C VAL A 315 5.43 7.20 13.72
N THR A 316 5.22 7.42 15.02
CA THR A 316 3.98 7.95 15.57
C THR A 316 4.22 9.29 16.24
N ALA A 317 3.30 10.23 16.10
CA ALA A 317 3.38 11.51 16.82
C ALA A 317 1.98 12.11 17.07
N ARG A 318 1.83 12.84 18.18
CA ARG A 318 0.61 13.56 18.56
C ARG A 318 0.67 15.02 18.14
N TRP A 319 -0.43 15.50 17.57
CA TRP A 319 -0.59 16.89 17.14
C TRP A 319 -1.07 17.79 18.28
N ASN A 320 -0.26 18.77 18.65
CA ASN A 320 -0.56 19.85 19.59
C ASN A 320 -0.49 21.17 18.82
N PRO A 321 -1.60 21.66 18.25
CA PRO A 321 -1.56 22.86 17.43
C PRO A 321 -0.98 24.03 18.24
N PRO A 322 -0.21 24.92 17.59
CA PRO A 322 0.36 26.06 18.28
C PRO A 322 -0.78 26.90 18.87
N GLY A 323 -0.62 27.33 20.12
CA GLY A 323 -1.64 28.11 20.82
C GLY A 323 -2.05 29.36 20.02
N PRO A 324 -3.25 29.93 20.27
CA PRO A 324 -3.68 31.13 19.58
C PRO A 324 -2.61 32.21 19.74
N ARG A 325 -2.07 32.70 18.61
CA ARG A 325 -1.17 33.85 18.62
C ARG A 325 -1.90 34.98 19.37
N PRO A 326 -1.31 35.56 20.42
CA PRO A 326 -1.93 36.72 21.05
C PRO A 326 -2.17 37.78 19.97
N PRO A 327 -3.32 38.49 20.00
CA PRO A 327 -3.56 39.57 19.06
C PRO A 327 -2.36 40.50 19.14
N ARG A 328 -1.76 40.83 17.97
CA ARG A 328 -0.70 41.83 17.92
C ARG A 328 -1.27 43.08 18.59
N GLY A 329 -0.72 43.44 19.74
CA GLY A 329 -1.15 44.61 20.48
C GLY A 329 -1.21 45.79 19.51
N ALA A 330 -2.38 46.41 19.42
CA ALA A 330 -2.48 47.74 18.86
C ALA A 330 -1.45 48.57 19.63
N GLY A 331 -0.42 49.04 18.92
CA GLY A 331 0.53 49.97 19.49
C GLY A 331 -0.25 51.13 20.08
N GLU A 332 -0.03 51.37 21.37
CA GLU A 332 -0.32 52.64 22.00
C GLU A 332 0.60 53.67 21.33
N ASP A 333 0.09 54.35 20.31
CA ASP A 333 0.63 55.65 19.91
C ASP A 333 0.03 56.68 20.86
N VAL A 334 0.82 57.06 21.87
CA VAL A 334 0.73 58.34 22.61
C VAL A 334 1.84 59.25 22.12
#